data_AF-A0A0G0JFT2-F1
#
_entry.id   AF-A0A0G0JFT2-F1
#
_cell.length_a   1.000
_cell.length_b   1.000
_cell.length_c   1.000
_cell.angle_alpha   90.00
_cell.angle_beta   90.00
_cell.angle_gamma   90.00
#
_symmetry.space_group_name_H-M   'P 1'
#
loop_
_entity.id
_entity.type
_entity.pdbx_description
1 polymer ?
#
loop_
_entity_poly.entity_id
_entity_poly.type
_entity_poly.pdbx_seq_one_letter_code
_entity_poly.pdbx_strand_id
1 'polypeptide(L)' 'MSNENNDLKELLGEARAIHLAMRHGAITYTEAKNRVQPILRRVNDHVRRITNQYKTKPRHIRFQDLGRTL' A
#
# COMPACT_ATOMS: atom_id res chain seq x y z
N MET A 1 -10.61 -0.66 19.36
CA MET A 1 -10.54 -0.91 17.90
C MET A 1 -9.64 0.13 17.21
N SER A 2 -8.42 0.34 17.72
CA SER A 2 -7.62 1.54 17.36
C SER A 2 -6.22 1.23 16.79
N ASN A 3 -5.79 -0.04 16.80
CA ASN A 3 -4.46 -0.42 16.30
C ASN A 3 -4.43 -0.72 14.80
N GLU A 4 -5.48 -1.33 14.24
CA GLU A 4 -5.45 -1.79 12.85
C GLU A 4 -5.49 -0.66 11.82
N ASN A 5 -6.21 0.43 12.11
CA ASN A 5 -6.24 1.61 11.22
C ASN A 5 -4.91 2.38 11.22
N ASN A 6 -4.18 2.39 12.34
CA ASN A 6 -2.85 2.98 12.41
C ASN A 6 -1.85 2.13 11.58
N ASP A 7 -1.94 0.80 11.66
CA ASP A 7 -1.14 -0.14 10.83
C ASP A 7 -1.36 0.14 9.33
N LEU A 8 -2.62 0.33 8.87
CA LEU A 8 -2.88 0.58 7.46
C LEU A 8 -2.27 1.89 6.94
N LYS A 9 -2.37 2.96 7.74
CA LYS A 9 -1.83 4.27 7.38
C LYS A 9 -0.30 4.24 7.31
N GLU A 10 0.34 3.57 8.25
CA GLU A 10 1.79 3.37 8.28
C GLU A 10 2.26 2.54 7.08
N LEU A 11 1.61 1.41 6.79
CA LEU A 11 1.92 0.56 5.64
C LEU A 11 1.79 1.32 4.31
N LEU A 12 0.73 2.12 4.15
CA LEU A 12 0.57 2.96 2.97
C LEU A 12 1.62 4.07 2.89
N GLY A 13 1.98 4.68 4.03
CA GLY A 13 3.05 5.66 4.13
C GLY A 13 4.40 5.09 3.69
N GLU A 14 4.74 3.91 4.20
CA GLU A 14 5.98 3.19 3.85
C GLU A 14 6.01 2.83 2.36
N ALA A 15 4.94 2.23 1.84
CA ALA A 15 4.86 1.89 0.41
C ALA A 15 5.03 3.12 -0.50
N ARG A 16 4.45 4.26 -0.10
CA ARG A 16 4.60 5.54 -0.81
C ARG A 16 6.01 6.10 -0.72
N ALA A 17 6.65 6.02 0.45
CA ALA A 17 8.03 6.47 0.64
C ALA A 17 9.00 5.66 -0.25
N ILE A 18 8.83 4.34 -0.31
CA ILE A 18 9.65 3.48 -1.18
C ILE A 18 9.41 3.81 -2.67
N HIS A 19 8.15 3.99 -3.07
CA HIS A 19 7.82 4.40 -4.45
C HIS A 19 8.40 5.79 -4.79
N LEU A 20 8.43 6.71 -3.82
CA LEU A 20 9.03 8.03 -3.98
C LEU A 20 10.56 7.93 -4.14
N ALA A 21 11.22 7.12 -3.31
CA ALA A 21 12.67 6.87 -3.43
C ALA A 21 13.04 6.34 -4.83
N MET A 22 12.22 5.44 -5.38
CA MET A 22 12.37 4.98 -6.77
C MET A 22 12.21 6.12 -7.79
N ARG A 23 11.20 6.97 -7.62
CA ARG A 23 10.94 8.11 -8.53
C ARG A 23 12.09 9.12 -8.56
N HIS A 24 12.81 9.27 -7.45
CA HIS A 24 14.00 10.12 -7.35
C HIS A 24 15.31 9.40 -7.75
N GLY A 25 15.24 8.13 -8.18
CA GLY A 25 16.42 7.37 -8.60
C GLY A 25 17.31 6.86 -7.46
N ALA A 26 16.84 6.92 -6.21
CA ALA A 26 17.59 6.43 -5.04
C ALA A 26 17.63 4.88 -4.99
N ILE A 27 16.63 4.22 -5.57
CA ILE A 27 16.57 2.75 -5.71
C ILE A 27 16.02 2.38 -7.09
N THR A 28 16.31 1.17 -7.55
CA THR A 28 15.79 0.68 -8.84
C THR A 28 14.30 0.36 -8.78
N TYR A 29 13.65 0.31 -9.96
CA TYR A 29 12.26 -0.13 -10.06
C TYR A 29 12.04 -1.54 -9.47
N THR A 30 12.92 -2.49 -9.82
CA THR A 30 12.84 -3.88 -9.36
C THR A 30 12.94 -3.96 -7.84
N GLU A 31 13.88 -3.22 -7.27
CA GLU A 31 14.08 -3.15 -5.82
C GLU A 31 12.86 -2.56 -5.11
N ALA A 32 12.35 -1.43 -5.60
CA ALA A 32 11.15 -0.81 -5.06
C ALA A 32 9.93 -1.74 -5.12
N LYS A 33 9.74 -2.42 -6.26
CA LYS A 33 8.65 -3.37 -6.46
C LYS A 33 8.74 -4.56 -5.50
N ASN A 34 9.93 -5.12 -5.31
CA ASN A 34 10.17 -6.24 -4.40
C ASN A 34 9.91 -5.85 -2.94
N ARG A 35 10.36 -4.66 -2.51
CA ARG A 35 10.13 -4.15 -1.15
C ARG A 35 8.66 -3.83 -0.88
N VAL A 36 7.96 -3.28 -1.87
CA VAL A 36 6.55 -2.84 -1.72
C VAL A 36 5.55 -4.00 -1.86
N GLN A 37 5.88 -5.06 -2.60
CA GLN A 37 4.97 -6.20 -2.80
C GLN A 37 4.40 -6.83 -1.51
N PRO A 38 5.20 -7.16 -0.47
CA PRO A 38 4.65 -7.68 0.78
C PRO A 38 3.75 -6.67 1.51
N ILE A 39 4.08 -5.37 1.44
CA ILE A 39 3.29 -4.29 2.06
C ILE A 39 1.93 -4.19 1.36
N LEU A 40 1.91 -4.13 0.02
CA LEU A 40 0.66 -4.08 -0.74
C LEU A 40 -0.21 -5.32 -0.52
N ARG A 41 0.38 -6.50 -0.32
CA ARG A 41 -0.40 -7.71 0.01
C ARG A 41 -1.15 -7.50 1.34
N ARG A 42 -0.46 -7.10 2.40
CA ARG A 42 -1.06 -6.81 3.72
C ARG A 42 -2.16 -5.75 3.63
N VAL A 43 -1.89 -4.65 2.93
CA VAL A 43 -2.86 -3.57 2.74
C VAL A 43 -4.12 -4.07 2.02
N ASN A 44 -3.95 -4.79 0.91
CA ASN A 44 -5.09 -5.32 0.15
C ASN A 44 -5.90 -6.36 0.93
N ASP A 45 -5.25 -7.20 1.73
CA ASP A 45 -5.93 -8.15 2.60
C ASP A 45 -6.75 -7.44 3.68
N HIS A 46 -6.23 -6.34 4.22
CA HIS A 46 -6.94 -5.53 5.21
C HIS A 46 -8.12 -4.78 4.58
N VAL A 47 -7.91 -4.14 3.43
CA VAL A 47 -8.97 -3.48 2.64
C VAL A 47 -10.09 -4.48 2.33
N ARG A 48 -9.75 -5.70 1.88
CA ARG A 48 -10.73 -6.75 1.61
C ARG A 48 -11.54 -7.14 2.85
N ARG A 49 -10.90 -7.27 4.02
CA ARG A 49 -11.58 -7.57 5.29
C ARG A 49 -12.60 -6.47 5.64
N ILE A 50 -12.16 -5.20 5.57
CA ILE A 50 -13.03 -4.04 5.83
C ILE A 50 -14.19 -4.01 4.82
N THR A 51 -13.92 -4.09 3.51
CA THR A 51 -15.00 -3.99 2.51
C THR A 51 -16.01 -5.13 2.62
N ASN A 52 -15.56 -6.34 2.99
CA ASN A 52 -16.47 -7.46 3.26
C ASN A 52 -17.38 -7.17 4.46
N GLN A 53 -16.84 -6.60 5.53
CA GLN A 53 -17.62 -6.23 6.72
C GLN A 53 -18.72 -5.20 6.36
N TYR A 54 -18.40 -4.23 5.51
CA TYR A 54 -19.33 -3.17 5.10
C TYR A 54 -20.11 -3.48 3.81
N LYS A 55 -20.01 -4.71 3.27
CA LYS A 55 -20.66 -5.14 2.02
C LYS A 55 -20.38 -4.22 0.82
N THR A 56 -19.16 -3.66 0.75
CA THR A 56 -18.70 -2.83 -0.37
C THR A 56 -17.73 -3.60 -1.27
N LYS A 57 -17.47 -3.08 -2.48
CA LYS A 57 -16.50 -3.69 -3.40
C LYS A 57 -15.07 -3.35 -2.97
N PRO A 58 -14.18 -4.33 -2.74
CA PRO A 58 -12.77 -4.06 -2.43
C PRO A 58 -12.08 -3.36 -3.59
N ARG A 59 -11.30 -2.32 -3.29
CA ARG A 59 -10.37 -1.73 -4.24
C ARG A 59 -9.01 -2.38 -4.07
N HIS A 60 -8.44 -2.90 -5.16
CA HIS A 60 -7.09 -3.44 -5.16
C HIS A 60 -6.08 -2.31 -5.44
N ILE A 61 -5.17 -2.07 -4.50
CA ILE A 61 -4.11 -1.07 -4.59
C ILE A 61 -2.89 -1.73 -5.26
N ARG A 62 -2.48 -1.18 -6.41
CA ARG A 62 -1.30 -1.65 -7.15
C ARG A 62 -0.11 -0.72 -6.93
N PHE A 63 1.08 -1.18 -7.30
CA PHE A 63 2.30 -0.38 -7.21
C PHE A 63 2.19 0.97 -7.94
N GLN A 64 1.57 0.99 -9.13
CA GLN A 64 1.37 2.21 -9.91
C GLN A 64 0.42 3.22 -9.24
N ASP A 65 -0.43 2.74 -8.33
CA ASP A 65 -1.40 3.59 -7.63
C ASP A 65 -0.74 4.35 -6.46
N LEU A 66 0.50 4.02 -6.06
CA LEU A 66 1.22 4.65 -4.94
C LEU A 66 1.73 6.06 -5.27
N GLY A 67 1.91 6.40 -6.54
CA GLY A 67 2.31 7.73 -6.99
C GLY A 67 1.14 8.71 -7.18
N ARG A 68 -0.11 8.27 -7.01
CA ARG A 68 -1.28 9.12 -7.18
C ARG A 68 -1.61 9.81 -5.85
N THR A 69 -1.63 11.14 -5.87
CA THR A 69 -2.29 11.93 -4.84
C THR A 69 -3.77 11.55 -4.85
N LEU A 70 -4.29 11.02 -3.74
CA LEU A 70 -5.72 10.78 -3.55
C LEU A 70 -6.42 12.11 -3.32
#